data_AF-Q45701-F1
#
_entry.id   AF-Q45701-F1
#
_cell.length_a   1.000
_cell.length_b   1.000
_cell.length_c   1.000
_cell.angle_alpha   90.00
_cell.angle_beta   90.00
_cell.angle_gamma   90.00
#
_symmetry.space_group_name_H-M   'P 1'
#
loop_
_entity.id
_entity.type
_entity.pdbx_description
1 polymer ?
#
loop_
_entity_poly.entity_id
_entity_poly.type
_entity_poly.pdbx_seq_one_letter_code
_entity_poly.pdbx_strand_id
1 'polypeptide(L)'
;MAIRKDELYRLIDHLDQQDEKAAFDFLEFLVQRSRRKPKEWEKIDMADPDHEPLSTQELEQLNSEEGYVSGEDAKREFGLQIDLP
;
A
#
# COMPACT_ATOMS: atom_id res chain seq x y z
N MET A 1 2.36 -16.23 2.27
CA MET A 1 1.42 -17.14 2.97
C MET A 1 0.31 -17.50 2.00
N ALA A 2 0.10 -18.78 1.73
CA ALA A 2 -1.04 -19.25 0.93
C ALA A 2 -2.13 -19.70 1.90
N ILE A 3 -3.27 -19.00 1.91
CA ILE A 3 -4.44 -19.41 2.68
C ILE A 3 -5.17 -20.50 1.89
N ARG A 4 -5.54 -21.58 2.58
CA ARG A 4 -6.25 -22.70 1.93
C ARG A 4 -7.73 -22.37 1.79
N LYS A 5 -8.39 -22.85 0.73
CA LYS A 5 -9.79 -22.51 0.45
C LYS A 5 -10.75 -22.97 1.55
N ASP A 6 -10.45 -24.08 2.21
CA ASP A 6 -11.21 -24.61 3.33
C ASP A 6 -11.23 -23.67 4.54
N GLU A 7 -10.16 -22.92 4.78
CA GLU A 7 -10.12 -21.93 5.85
C GLU A 7 -11.02 -20.72 5.54
N LEU A 8 -11.10 -20.31 4.28
CA LEU A 8 -11.99 -19.23 3.84
C LEU A 8 -13.46 -19.62 3.97
N TYR A 9 -13.83 -20.84 3.57
CA TYR A 9 -15.21 -21.31 3.70
C TYR A 9 -15.64 -21.39 5.16
N ARG A 10 -14.77 -21.89 6.05
CA ARG A 10 -15.05 -21.90 7.49
C ARG A 10 -15.26 -20.50 8.04
N LEU A 11 -14.49 -19.51 7.60
CA LEU A 11 -14.68 -18.12 8.02
C LEU A 11 -16.06 -17.58 7.62
N ILE A 12 -16.50 -17.88 6.39
CA ILE A 12 -17.81 -17.46 5.90
C ILE A 12 -18.93 -18.14 6.70
N ASP A 13 -18.79 -19.42 7.03
CA ASP A 13 -19.78 -20.17 7.82
C ASP A 13 -19.95 -19.65 9.27
N HIS A 14 -18.99 -18.89 9.79
CA HIS A 14 -19.05 -18.29 11.14
C HIS A 14 -19.54 -16.84 11.13
N LEU A 15 -19.80 -16.24 9.97
CA LEU A 15 -20.32 -14.89 9.87
C LEU A 15 -21.82 -14.86 10.19
N ASP A 16 -22.23 -13.80 10.86
CA ASP A 16 -23.66 -13.51 11.00
C ASP A 16 -24.23 -13.03 9.65
N GLN A 17 -25.54 -13.19 9.47
CA GLN A 17 -26.23 -12.92 8.20
C GLN A 17 -26.04 -11.47 7.68
N GLN A 18 -25.81 -10.51 8.59
CA GLN A 18 -25.51 -9.13 8.24
C GLN A 18 -24.11 -8.95 7.64
N ASP A 19 -23.14 -9.72 8.13
CA ASP A 19 -21.74 -9.63 7.73
C ASP A 19 -21.42 -10.54 6.54
N GLU A 20 -22.21 -11.58 6.31
CA GLU A 20 -22.09 -12.46 5.13
C GLU A 20 -22.20 -11.68 3.82
N LYS A 21 -23.16 -10.73 3.74
CA LYS A 21 -23.31 -9.85 2.58
C LYS A 21 -22.09 -8.94 2.40
N ALA A 22 -21.58 -8.36 3.49
CA ALA A 22 -20.42 -7.49 3.44
C ALA A 22 -19.16 -8.26 3.00
N ALA A 23 -18.97 -9.48 3.49
CA ALA A 23 -17.90 -10.37 3.08
C ALA A 23 -18.02 -10.76 1.60
N PHE A 24 -19.23 -11.06 1.12
CA PHE A 24 -19.48 -11.34 -0.29
C PHE A 24 -19.13 -10.14 -1.17
N ASP A 25 -19.64 -8.95 -0.84
CA ASP A 25 -19.38 -7.71 -1.59
C ASP A 25 -17.87 -7.40 -1.63
N PHE A 26 -17.16 -7.63 -0.52
CA PHE A 26 -15.71 -7.43 -0.44
C PHE A 26 -14.92 -8.46 -1.28
N LEU A 27 -15.27 -9.74 -1.23
CA LEU A 27 -14.66 -10.77 -2.05
C LEU A 27 -14.89 -10.49 -3.54
N GLU A 28 -16.10 -10.06 -3.92
CA GLU A 28 -16.41 -9.64 -5.28
C GLU A 28 -15.54 -8.45 -5.71
N PHE A 29 -15.40 -7.43 -4.86
CA PHE A 29 -14.50 -6.30 -5.10
C PHE A 29 -13.05 -6.76 -5.32
N LEU A 30 -12.52 -7.68 -4.51
CA LEU A 30 -11.16 -8.19 -4.67
C LEU A 30 -10.97 -8.95 -5.99
N VAL A 31 -11.98 -9.71 -6.43
CA VAL A 31 -11.98 -10.38 -7.73
C VAL A 31 -11.99 -9.36 -8.87
N GLN A 32 -12.78 -8.28 -8.76
CA GLN A 32 -12.82 -7.22 -9.76
C GLN A 32 -11.53 -6.41 -9.80
N ARG A 33 -10.97 -6.08 -8.63
CA ARG A 33 -9.70 -5.35 -8.45
C ARG A 33 -8.53 -6.14 -9.01
N SER A 34 -8.42 -7.43 -8.71
CA SER A 34 -7.31 -8.25 -9.20
C SER A 34 -7.29 -8.40 -10.74
N ARG A 35 -8.46 -8.33 -11.38
CA ARG A 35 -8.61 -8.35 -12.85
C ARG A 35 -8.40 -6.99 -13.51
N ARG A 36 -8.37 -5.92 -12.71
CA ARG A 36 -8.17 -4.56 -13.16
C ARG A 36 -6.96 -4.02 -12.42
N LYS A 37 -5.75 -4.18 -12.99
CA LYS A 37 -4.83 -3.03 -12.90
C LYS A 37 -5.70 -1.83 -13.30
N PRO A 38 -5.83 -0.79 -12.48
CA PRO A 38 -6.68 0.32 -12.88
C PRO A 38 -6.16 0.74 -14.24
N LYS A 39 -6.98 0.67 -15.29
CA LYS A 39 -6.51 0.89 -16.68
C LYS A 39 -5.75 2.21 -16.81
N GLU A 40 -6.06 3.16 -15.94
CA GLU A 40 -5.37 4.43 -15.80
C GLU A 40 -3.89 4.30 -15.39
N TRP A 41 -3.54 3.33 -14.54
CA TRP A 41 -2.14 3.06 -14.17
C TRP A 41 -1.35 2.47 -15.34
N GLU A 42 -1.96 1.58 -16.14
CA GLU A 42 -1.32 1.11 -17.37
C GLU A 42 -1.12 2.23 -18.39
N LYS A 43 -2.04 3.21 -18.44
CA LYS A 43 -1.86 4.41 -19.27
C LYS A 43 -0.73 5.31 -18.74
N ILE A 44 -0.60 5.47 -17.42
CA ILE A 44 0.49 6.24 -16.80
C ILE A 44 1.84 5.55 -17.08
N ASP A 45 1.91 4.22 -16.94
CA ASP A 45 3.13 3.44 -17.24
C ASP A 45 3.56 3.57 -18.72
N MET A 46 2.59 3.76 -19.62
CA MET A 46 2.82 3.93 -21.07
C MET A 46 2.92 5.39 -21.52
N ALA A 47 2.69 6.35 -20.63
CA ALA A 47 2.75 7.76 -20.96
C ALA A 47 4.21 8.22 -21.02
N ASP A 48 4.49 9.20 -21.89
CA ASP A 48 5.80 9.83 -21.92
C ASP A 48 6.03 10.61 -20.61
N PRO A 49 7.26 10.60 -20.06
CA PRO A 49 7.60 11.41 -18.91
C PRO A 49 7.34 12.89 -19.18
N ASP A 50 6.77 13.59 -18.21
CA ASP A 50 6.61 15.03 -18.33
C ASP A 50 7.97 15.74 -18.23
N HIS A 51 8.07 16.88 -18.89
CA HIS A 51 9.21 17.78 -18.89
C HIS A 51 8.94 19.07 -18.09
N GLU A 52 7.80 19.15 -17.39
CA GLU A 52 7.53 20.25 -16.46
C GLU A 52 8.63 20.30 -15.37
N PRO A 53 9.34 21.43 -15.23
CA PRO A 53 10.33 21.58 -14.17
C PRO A 53 9.63 21.68 -12.82
N LEU A 54 10.27 21.14 -11.77
CA LEU A 54 9.78 21.27 -10.40
C LEU A 54 9.63 22.75 -10.02
N SER A 55 8.52 23.06 -9.35
CA SER A 55 8.30 24.36 -8.73
C SER A 55 9.26 24.59 -7.56
N THR A 56 9.41 25.85 -7.15
CA THR A 56 10.24 26.20 -5.99
C THR A 56 9.82 25.45 -4.72
N GLN A 57 8.51 25.30 -4.49
CA GLN A 57 8.00 24.59 -3.32
C GLN A 57 8.31 23.09 -3.38
N GLU A 58 8.19 22.45 -4.54
CA GLU A 58 8.52 21.04 -4.70
C GLU A 58 10.02 20.80 -4.53
N LEU A 59 10.87 21.73 -4.98
CA LEU A 59 12.30 21.68 -4.71
C LEU A 59 12.62 21.83 -3.23
N GLU A 60 11.95 22.74 -2.52
CA GLU A 60 12.10 22.90 -1.06
C GLU A 60 11.66 21.63 -0.32
N GLN A 61 10.54 21.02 -0.71
CA GLN A 61 10.06 19.76 -0.14
C GLN A 61 11.01 18.60 -0.43
N LEU A 62 11.51 18.50 -1.67
CA LEU A 62 12.44 17.45 -2.08
C LEU A 62 13.78 17.53 -1.35
N ASN A 63 14.25 18.74 -1.07
CA ASN A 63 15.51 18.97 -0.34
C ASN A 63 15.32 19.08 1.18
N SER A 64 14.09 18.92 1.67
CA SER A 64 13.82 18.95 3.11
C SER A 64 14.22 17.63 3.75
N GLU A 65 14.94 17.71 4.88
CA GLU A 65 15.19 16.57 5.76
C GLU A 65 14.01 16.31 6.71
N GLU A 66 12.95 17.12 6.64
CA GLU A 66 11.75 16.98 7.45
C GLU A 66 11.04 15.64 7.16
N GLY A 67 10.82 14.84 8.19
CA GLY A 67 10.21 13.51 8.08
C GLY A 67 11.22 12.38 7.85
N TYR A 68 12.50 12.68 7.64
CA TYR A 68 13.57 11.70 7.73
C TYR A 68 14.08 11.62 9.17
N VAL A 69 14.40 10.41 9.62
CA VAL A 69 14.98 10.16 10.94
C VAL A 69 16.40 9.68 10.69
N SER A 70 17.37 10.26 11.39
CA SER A 70 18.75 9.81 11.28
C SER A 70 18.89 8.37 11.79
N GLY A 71 19.87 7.63 11.27
CA GLY A 71 20.14 6.26 11.73
C GLY A 71 20.40 6.19 13.24
N GLU A 72 21.03 7.21 13.80
CA GLU A 72 21.26 7.38 15.24
C GLU A 72 19.96 7.60 16.04
N ASP A 73 19.05 8.43 15.53
CA ASP A 73 17.76 8.67 16.17
C ASP A 73 16.89 7.41 16.13
N ALA A 74 16.87 6.69 15.01
CA ALA A 74 16.20 5.41 14.90
C ALA A 74 16.83 4.35 15.83
N LYS A 75 18.16 4.33 15.95
CA LYS A 75 18.86 3.42 16.86
C LYS A 75 18.48 3.68 18.32
N ARG A 76 18.40 4.95 18.73
CA ARG A 76 17.99 5.37 20.07
C ARG A 76 16.53 5.04 20.36
N GLU A 77 15.63 5.30 19.42
CA GLU A 77 14.19 5.11 19.61
C GLU A 77 13.77 3.63 19.58
N PHE A 78 14.41 2.81 18.74
CA PHE A 78 14.09 1.39 18.58
C PHE A 78 15.04 0.44 19.33
N GLY A 79 16.04 0.97 20.05
CA GLY A 79 16.99 0.17 20.84
C GLY A 79 17.87 -0.75 19.99
N LEU A 80 18.22 -0.33 18.77
CA LEU A 80 18.99 -1.16 17.84
C LEU A 80 20.46 -1.24 18.25
N GLN A 81 21.06 -2.43 18.10
CA GLN A 81 22.49 -2.66 18.41
C GLN A 81 23.42 -2.40 17.22
N ILE A 82 22.87 -2.07 16.05
CA ILE A 82 23.60 -1.83 14.81
C ILE A 82 23.46 -0.36 14.42
N ASP A 83 24.53 0.22 13.89
CA ASP A 83 24.47 1.54 13.26
C ASP A 83 23.77 1.39 11.91
N LEU A 84 22.75 2.20 11.71
CA LEU A 84 22.09 2.33 10.41
C LEU A 84 22.86 3.38 9.60
N PRO A 85 23.13 3.14 8.31
CA PRO A 85 23.88 4.06 7.45
C PRO A 85 23.16 5.40 7.25
#